data_AF-A0A1G1FST3-F1
#
_entry.id   AF-A0A1G1FST3-F1
#
_cell.length_a   1.000
_cell.length_b   1.000
_cell.length_c   1.000
_cell.angle_alpha   90.00
_cell.angle_beta   90.00
_cell.angle_gamma   90.00
#
_symmetry.space_group_name_H-M   'P 1'
#
loop_
_entity.id
_entity.type
_entity.pdbx_description
1 polymer ?
#
loop_
_entity_poly.entity_id
_entity_poly.type
_entity_poly.pdbx_seq_one_letter_code
_entity_poly.pdbx_strand_id
1 'polypeptide(L)'
;MKNCIVFLLITVCLYLTFPTVIGAAEARTDRKAWTTQDTIVEAVFVSLVYVDWKQTIEFTQHPDKYPDCFETNPLLGPHPSRTRVNTVVAGSVLAHAFIAQELSQPYRAWWQFFWIGVEIHCIRKNRVVMGVTTSF
;
A
#
# COMPACT_ATOMS: atom_id res chain seq x y z
N MET A 1 11.06 -5.37 -8.90
CA MET A 1 10.53 -4.37 -7.94
C MET A 1 11.02 -2.94 -8.16
N LYS A 2 11.84 -2.64 -9.19
CA LYS A 2 11.91 -1.27 -9.74
C LYS A 2 10.50 -0.70 -10.02
N ASN A 3 9.54 -1.59 -10.30
CA ASN A 3 8.20 -1.23 -10.73
C ASN A 3 7.27 -0.74 -9.59
N CYS A 4 7.25 -1.32 -8.38
CA CYS A 4 6.25 -0.92 -7.35
C CYS A 4 6.43 0.52 -6.82
N ILE A 5 7.68 1.02 -6.76
CA ILE A 5 7.96 2.41 -6.35
C ILE A 5 7.98 3.38 -7.51
N VAL A 6 8.31 2.92 -8.72
CA VAL A 6 7.95 3.67 -9.91
C VAL A 6 6.44 3.90 -9.91
N PHE A 7 5.60 2.95 -9.48
CA PHE A 7 4.16 3.19 -9.29
C PHE A 7 3.84 4.16 -8.15
N LEU A 8 4.33 3.99 -6.90
CA LEU A 8 4.05 4.95 -5.81
C LEU A 8 4.47 6.40 -6.17
N LEU A 9 5.66 6.57 -6.75
CA LEU A 9 6.19 7.87 -7.16
C LEU A 9 5.49 8.42 -8.40
N ILE A 10 5.12 7.57 -9.38
CA ILE A 10 4.27 7.99 -10.51
C ILE A 10 2.89 8.40 -10.00
N THR A 11 2.28 7.69 -9.05
CA THR A 11 0.94 8.06 -8.59
C THR A 11 0.96 9.34 -7.78
N VAL A 12 1.98 9.58 -6.95
CA VAL A 12 2.20 10.88 -6.28
C VAL A 12 2.51 11.98 -7.31
N CYS A 13 3.39 11.74 -8.29
CA CYS A 13 3.69 12.71 -9.36
C CYS A 13 2.48 12.99 -10.27
N LEU A 14 1.66 12.01 -10.60
CA LEU A 14 0.40 12.18 -11.33
C LEU A 14 -0.57 13.00 -10.48
N TYR A 15 -0.70 12.73 -9.19
CA TYR A 15 -1.54 13.53 -8.29
C TYR A 15 -1.08 15.00 -8.20
N LEU A 16 0.24 15.23 -8.16
CA LEU A 16 0.84 16.57 -8.11
C LEU A 16 0.79 17.31 -9.45
N THR A 17 0.66 16.61 -10.58
CA THR A 17 0.58 17.20 -11.93
C THR A 17 -0.85 17.23 -12.51
N PHE A 18 -1.83 16.69 -11.80
CA PHE A 18 -3.27 16.78 -12.12
C PHE A 18 -4.07 17.92 -11.44
N PRO A 19 -3.53 19.10 -11.01
CA PRO A 19 -4.38 20.11 -10.38
C PRO A 19 -5.30 20.90 -11.35
N THR A 20 -5.52 20.46 -12.60
CA THR A 20 -6.31 21.25 -13.58
C THR A 20 -7.65 20.66 -14.03
N VAL A 21 -8.03 19.45 -13.59
CA VAL A 21 -9.33 18.84 -14.00
C VAL A 21 -10.38 18.85 -12.88
N ILE A 22 -9.99 19.16 -11.64
CA ILE A 22 -10.89 19.09 -10.47
C ILE A 22 -11.80 20.33 -10.34
N GLY A 23 -11.51 21.40 -11.09
CA GLY A 23 -12.23 22.69 -10.99
C GLY A 23 -13.61 22.78 -11.65
N ALA A 24 -14.19 21.71 -12.20
CA ALA A 24 -15.45 21.80 -12.96
C ALA A 24 -16.59 20.88 -12.46
N ALA A 25 -16.50 20.32 -11.25
CA ALA A 25 -17.56 19.45 -10.71
C ALA A 25 -17.89 19.75 -9.25
N GLU A 26 -18.01 21.02 -8.89
CA GLU A 26 -18.76 21.41 -7.69
C GLU A 26 -20.26 21.19 -7.93
N ALA A 27 -20.82 20.14 -7.30
CA ALA A 27 -22.20 20.03 -6.79
C ALA A 27 -22.62 18.56 -6.66
N ARG A 28 -22.04 17.84 -5.67
CA ARG A 28 -22.68 16.69 -5.04
C ARG A 28 -21.88 16.26 -3.81
N THR A 29 -22.32 16.72 -2.65
CA THR A 29 -21.73 16.44 -1.32
C THR A 29 -21.86 14.96 -0.90
N ASP A 30 -22.63 14.16 -1.64
CA ASP A 30 -22.85 12.72 -1.43
C ASP A 30 -21.69 11.82 -1.94
N ARG A 31 -20.88 12.28 -2.90
CA ARG A 31 -19.83 11.46 -3.55
C ARG A 31 -18.53 11.33 -2.76
N LYS A 32 -18.34 12.13 -1.70
CA LYS A 32 -17.14 12.08 -0.86
C LYS A 32 -17.32 11.22 0.41
N ALA A 33 -18.55 10.93 0.84
CA ALA A 33 -18.77 10.05 1.98
C ALA A 33 -18.27 8.64 1.68
N TRP A 34 -17.70 7.96 2.69
CA TRP A 34 -17.35 6.55 2.56
C TRP A 34 -18.61 5.70 2.59
N THR A 35 -18.73 4.79 1.63
CA THR A 35 -19.72 3.73 1.68
C THR A 35 -19.22 2.60 2.57
N THR A 36 -20.11 1.71 3.03
CA THR A 36 -19.70 0.48 3.73
C THR A 36 -18.73 -0.36 2.88
N GLN A 37 -18.92 -0.36 1.56
CA GLN A 37 -18.01 -1.04 0.64
C GLN A 37 -16.60 -0.43 0.66
N ASP A 38 -16.49 0.90 0.62
CA ASP A 38 -15.18 1.58 0.70
C ASP A 38 -14.44 1.23 1.99
N THR A 39 -15.17 1.16 3.12
CA THR A 39 -14.61 0.75 4.41
C THR A 39 -14.11 -0.70 4.39
N ILE A 40 -14.87 -1.62 3.81
CA ILE A 40 -14.47 -3.03 3.70
C ILE A 40 -13.22 -3.16 2.83
N VAL A 41 -13.19 -2.48 1.68
CA VAL A 41 -12.04 -2.54 0.76
C VAL A 41 -10.81 -1.92 1.41
N GLU A 42 -10.93 -0.81 2.15
CA GLU A 42 -9.80 -0.26 2.89
C GLU A 42 -9.31 -1.22 3.98
N ALA A 43 -10.21 -1.86 4.72
CA ALA A 43 -9.84 -2.83 5.74
C ALA A 43 -9.09 -4.04 5.13
N VAL A 44 -9.48 -4.48 3.93
CA VAL A 44 -8.75 -5.50 3.17
C VAL A 44 -7.36 -5.01 2.79
N PHE A 45 -7.24 -3.79 2.26
CA PHE A 45 -5.94 -3.18 1.96
C PHE A 45 -5.03 -3.13 3.19
N VAL A 46 -5.52 -2.60 4.32
CA VAL A 46 -4.76 -2.52 5.58
C VAL A 46 -4.32 -3.90 6.07
N SER A 47 -5.17 -4.92 5.92
CA SER A 47 -4.83 -6.30 6.30
C SER A 47 -3.70 -6.86 5.44
N LEU A 48 -3.69 -6.58 4.14
CA LEU A 48 -2.60 -6.99 3.24
C LEU A 48 -1.29 -6.26 3.59
N VAL A 49 -1.34 -4.94 3.80
CA VAL A 49 -0.18 -4.17 4.26
C VAL A 49 0.38 -4.71 5.57
N TYR A 50 -0.48 -5.13 6.51
CA TYR A 50 -0.04 -5.75 7.76
C TYR A 50 0.74 -7.05 7.51
N VAL A 51 0.28 -7.90 6.59
CA VAL A 51 0.97 -9.14 6.23
C VAL A 51 2.32 -8.84 5.58
N ASP A 52 2.37 -7.92 4.60
CA ASP A 52 3.61 -7.51 3.93
C ASP A 52 4.62 -6.91 4.91
N TRP A 53 4.15 -6.03 5.80
CA TRP A 53 4.95 -5.43 6.88
C TRP A 53 5.58 -6.49 7.78
N LYS A 54 4.81 -7.49 8.18
CA LYS A 54 5.29 -8.56 9.05
C LYS A 54 6.30 -9.46 8.34
N GLN A 55 6.10 -9.77 7.05
CA GLN A 55 7.09 -10.47 6.23
C GLN A 55 8.38 -9.65 6.13
N THR A 56 8.27 -8.33 5.92
CA THR A 56 9.39 -7.40 5.84
C THR A 56 10.21 -7.37 7.12
N ILE A 57 9.56 -7.27 8.28
CA ILE A 57 10.25 -7.39 9.58
C ILE A 57 10.96 -8.73 9.69
N GLU A 58 10.29 -9.83 9.35
CA GLU A 58 10.81 -11.18 9.53
C GLU A 58 12.10 -11.42 8.72
N PHE A 59 12.15 -11.07 7.43
CA PHE A 59 13.36 -11.27 6.63
C PHE A 59 14.46 -10.23 6.91
N THR A 60 14.10 -9.00 7.28
CA THR A 60 15.11 -7.98 7.62
C THR A 60 15.81 -8.25 8.95
N GLN A 61 15.14 -8.93 9.89
CA GLN A 61 15.70 -9.29 11.20
C GLN A 61 16.41 -10.65 11.22
N HIS A 62 16.14 -11.52 10.24
CA HIS A 62 16.73 -12.85 10.15
C HIS A 62 17.35 -13.10 8.77
N PRO A 63 18.36 -12.31 8.36
CA PRO A 63 18.96 -12.44 7.03
C PRO A 63 19.56 -13.84 6.79
N ASP A 64 20.06 -14.50 7.82
CA ASP A 64 20.60 -15.86 7.73
C ASP A 64 19.53 -16.92 7.39
N LYS A 65 18.28 -16.67 7.81
CA LYS A 65 17.14 -17.57 7.55
C LYS A 65 16.52 -17.33 6.17
N TYR A 66 16.66 -16.11 5.63
CA TYR A 66 16.09 -15.71 4.36
C TYR A 66 17.15 -15.03 3.47
N PRO A 67 18.23 -15.72 3.09
CA PRO A 67 19.36 -15.11 2.38
C PRO A 67 18.99 -14.55 1.00
N ASP A 68 17.92 -15.06 0.38
CA ASP A 68 17.41 -14.61 -0.92
C ASP A 68 16.37 -13.48 -0.81
N CYS A 69 15.98 -13.09 0.40
CA CYS A 69 15.00 -12.02 0.64
C CYS A 69 15.72 -10.71 0.98
N PHE A 70 15.33 -9.64 0.31
CA PHE A 70 15.88 -8.31 0.58
C PHE A 70 14.84 -7.24 0.29
N GLU A 71 14.89 -6.18 1.09
CA GLU A 71 14.04 -5.02 0.90
C GLU A 71 14.48 -4.29 -0.37
N THR A 72 13.54 -4.05 -1.27
CA THR A 72 13.81 -3.35 -2.53
C THR A 72 13.16 -1.98 -2.60
N ASN A 73 12.58 -1.52 -1.49
CA ASN A 73 11.97 -0.22 -1.34
C ASN A 73 13.04 0.86 -1.14
N PRO A 74 13.31 1.74 -2.14
CA PRO A 74 14.18 2.90 -1.99
C PRO A 74 13.98 3.74 -0.73
N LEU A 75 12.75 3.87 -0.23
CA LEU A 75 12.47 4.64 0.99
C LEU A 75 12.98 3.94 2.25
N LEU A 76 13.06 2.60 2.24
CA LEU A 76 13.57 1.81 3.35
C LEU A 76 15.09 1.62 3.26
N GLY A 77 15.63 1.52 2.03
CA GLY A 77 17.02 1.17 1.80
C GLY A 77 17.28 -0.34 1.99
N PRO A 78 18.52 -0.80 1.80
CA PRO A 78 18.85 -2.24 1.76
C PRO A 78 18.79 -2.93 3.13
N HIS A 79 19.03 -2.21 4.21
CA HIS A 79 19.02 -2.73 5.58
C HIS A 79 18.25 -1.78 6.51
N PRO A 80 16.92 -1.68 6.36
CA PRO A 80 16.13 -0.75 7.16
C PRO A 80 16.11 -1.22 8.62
N SER A 81 16.17 -0.26 9.55
CA SER A 81 15.86 -0.56 10.94
C SER A 81 14.36 -0.84 11.10
N ARG A 82 13.98 -1.64 12.11
CA ARG A 82 12.57 -1.94 12.41
C ARG A 82 11.73 -0.66 12.58
N THR A 83 12.29 0.34 13.27
CA THR A 83 11.62 1.64 13.46
C THR A 83 11.35 2.32 12.12
N ARG A 84 12.32 2.32 11.20
CA ARG A 84 12.14 2.90 9.86
C ARG A 84 11.02 2.19 9.09
N VAL A 85 11.00 0.85 9.11
CA VAL A 85 9.94 0.05 8.48
C VAL A 85 8.57 0.44 9.05
N ASN A 86 8.44 0.47 10.39
CA ASN A 86 7.18 0.81 11.06
C ASN A 86 6.69 2.21 10.69
N THR A 87 7.58 3.21 10.70
CA THR A 87 7.22 4.60 10.38
C THR A 87 6.75 4.74 8.93
N VAL A 88 7.46 4.13 7.98
CA VAL A 88 7.10 4.20 6.56
C VAL A 88 5.77 3.50 6.31
N VAL A 89 5.58 2.28 6.82
CA VAL A 89 4.33 1.53 6.65
C VAL A 89 3.13 2.27 7.26
N ALA A 90 3.25 2.76 8.49
CA ALA A 90 2.18 3.51 9.14
C ALA A 90 1.83 4.79 8.37
N GLY A 91 2.86 5.52 7.91
CA GLY A 91 2.69 6.70 7.06
C GLY A 91 1.99 6.37 5.73
N SER A 92 2.37 5.26 5.08
CA SER A 92 1.76 4.82 3.82
C SER A 92 0.29 4.45 3.98
N VAL A 93 -0.10 3.78 5.07
CA VAL A 93 -1.52 3.46 5.36
C VAL A 93 -2.34 4.74 5.54
N LEU A 94 -1.84 5.69 6.35
CA LEU A 94 -2.54 6.95 6.59
C LEU A 94 -2.65 7.79 5.31
N ALA A 95 -1.57 7.86 4.52
CA ALA A 95 -1.57 8.56 3.24
C ALA A 95 -2.56 7.92 2.26
N HIS A 96 -2.61 6.58 2.20
CA HIS A 96 -3.55 5.86 1.34
C HIS A 96 -5.01 6.17 1.71
N ALA A 97 -5.37 6.07 2.99
CA ALA A 97 -6.71 6.35 3.47
C ALA A 97 -7.10 7.83 3.23
N PHE A 98 -6.17 8.77 3.44
CA PHE A 98 -6.38 10.18 3.18
C PHE A 98 -6.65 10.45 1.69
N ILE A 99 -5.85 9.87 0.78
CA ILE A 99 -6.07 10.01 -0.66
C ILE A 99 -7.41 9.39 -1.04
N ALA A 100 -7.75 8.20 -0.53
CA ALA A 100 -9.04 7.56 -0.77
C ALA A 100 -10.23 8.43 -0.32
N GLN A 101 -10.10 9.14 0.80
CA GLN A 101 -11.12 10.07 1.30
C GLN A 101 -11.34 11.27 0.39
N GLU A 102 -10.29 11.80 -0.23
CA GLU A 102 -10.40 12.93 -1.17
C GLU A 102 -10.91 12.53 -2.55
N LEU A 103 -10.68 11.29 -2.95
CA LEU A 103 -11.19 10.76 -4.21
C LEU A 103 -12.70 10.52 -4.15
N SER A 104 -13.39 10.96 -5.20
CA SER A 104 -14.78 10.60 -5.47
C SER A 104 -14.86 9.25 -6.19
N GLN A 105 -16.03 8.62 -6.18
CA GLN A 105 -16.28 7.47 -7.05
C GLN A 105 -16.30 7.90 -8.53
N PRO A 106 -15.75 7.07 -9.46
CA PRO A 106 -15.19 5.72 -9.26
C PRO A 106 -13.69 5.68 -8.91
N TYR A 107 -13.01 6.83 -8.84
CA TYR A 107 -11.56 6.92 -8.68
C TYR A 107 -11.08 6.33 -7.36
N ARG A 108 -11.85 6.50 -6.28
CA ARG A 108 -11.56 5.85 -4.98
C ARG A 108 -11.47 4.34 -5.13
N ALA A 109 -12.45 3.71 -5.77
CA ALA A 109 -12.44 2.27 -5.98
C ALA A 109 -11.20 1.84 -6.80
N TRP A 110 -10.88 2.56 -7.88
CA TRP A 110 -9.69 2.26 -8.69
C TRP A 110 -8.41 2.37 -7.87
N TRP A 111 -8.28 3.41 -7.06
CA TRP A 111 -7.17 3.61 -6.15
C TRP A 111 -7.02 2.44 -5.18
N GLN A 112 -8.07 2.09 -4.44
CA GLN A 112 -8.03 1.02 -3.45
C GLN A 112 -7.74 -0.36 -4.08
N PHE A 113 -8.42 -0.71 -5.18
CA PHE A 113 -8.21 -2.01 -5.84
C PHE A 113 -6.84 -2.12 -6.50
N PHE A 114 -6.32 -1.03 -7.07
CA PHE A 114 -4.97 -1.00 -7.62
C PHE A 114 -3.93 -1.34 -6.53
N TRP A 115 -4.02 -0.67 -5.37
CA TRP A 115 -3.09 -0.90 -4.27
C TRP A 115 -3.24 -2.28 -3.63
N ILE A 116 -4.45 -2.83 -3.53
CA ILE A 116 -4.66 -4.24 -3.15
C ILE A 116 -3.89 -5.17 -4.10
N GLY A 117 -3.95 -4.94 -5.41
CA GLY A 117 -3.21 -5.73 -6.39
C GLY A 117 -1.69 -5.64 -6.20
N VAL A 118 -1.18 -4.45 -5.88
CA VAL A 118 0.24 -4.22 -5.56
C VAL A 118 0.65 -4.99 -4.30
N GLU A 119 -0.11 -4.90 -3.21
CA GLU A 119 0.20 -5.61 -1.96
C GLU A 119 0.19 -7.14 -2.14
N ILE A 120 -0.80 -7.68 -2.86
CA ILE A 120 -0.83 -9.12 -3.20
C ILE A 120 0.43 -9.53 -3.96
N HIS A 121 0.89 -8.69 -4.89
CA HIS A 121 2.13 -8.97 -5.63
C HIS A 121 3.37 -8.95 -4.71
N CYS A 122 3.46 -7.97 -3.81
CA CYS A 122 4.56 -7.84 -2.83
C CYS A 122 4.61 -9.05 -1.88
N ILE A 123 3.48 -9.41 -1.27
CA ILE A 123 3.37 -10.55 -0.35
C ILE A 123 3.84 -11.85 -1.01
N ARG A 124 3.42 -12.09 -2.26
CA ARG A 124 3.82 -13.29 -3.02
C ARG A 124 5.32 -13.30 -3.32
N LYS A 125 5.92 -12.13 -3.53
CA LYS A 125 7.35 -12.01 -3.84
C LYS A 125 8.24 -12.13 -2.60
N ASN A 126 7.75 -11.71 -1.43
CA ASN A 126 8.52 -11.75 -0.19
C ASN A 126 8.79 -13.17 0.32
N ARG A 127 8.11 -14.21 -0.21
CA ARG A 127 8.35 -15.67 0.00
C ARG A 127 8.41 -16.17 1.46
N VAL A 128 8.38 -15.27 2.44
CA VAL A 128 8.30 -15.57 3.87
C VAL A 128 6.91 -16.11 4.16
N VAL A 129 6.80 -17.40 4.45
CA VAL A 129 5.55 -18.00 4.89
C VAL A 129 5.36 -17.66 6.37
N MET A 130 4.42 -16.78 6.65
CA MET A 130 4.05 -16.39 8.02
C MET A 130 3.21 -17.47 8.71
N GLY A 131 3.70 -18.72 8.79
CA GLY A 131 3.16 -19.76 9.68
C GLY A 131 1.65 -20.05 9.67
N VAL A 132 0.87 -19.51 8.73
CA VAL A 132 -0.53 -19.89 8.53
C VAL A 132 -0.49 -21.09 7.60
N THR A 133 -0.24 -22.26 8.18
CA THR A 133 -0.42 -23.53 7.50
C THR A 133 -1.89 -23.63 7.15
N THR A 134 -2.25 -23.42 5.88
CA THR A 134 -3.53 -23.90 5.37
C THR A 134 -3.36 -25.40 5.13
N SER A 135 -3.44 -26.16 6.22
CA SER A 135 -3.68 -27.59 6.14
C SER A 135 -5.12 -27.79 5.68
N PHE A 136 -5.30 -27.90 4.36
CA PHE A 136 -6.47 -28.52 3.74
C PHE A 136 -6.09 -29.93 3.30
#